data_AF-A8XIM4-F1
#
_entry.id   AF-A8XIM4-F1
#
_cell.length_a   1.000
_cell.length_b   1.000
_cell.length_c   1.000
_cell.angle_alpha   90.00
_cell.angle_beta   90.00
_cell.angle_gamma   90.00
#
_symmetry.space_group_name_H-M   'P 1'
#
loop_
_entity.id
_entity.type
_entity.pdbx_description
1 polymer ?
#
loop_
_entity_poly.entity_id
_entity_poly.type
_entity_poly.pdbx_seq_one_letter_code
_entity_poly.pdbx_strand_id
1 'polypeptide(L)'
;MERQLSGDLMKSKKREEIRHLIQIWTYYSDPCKIEFHNSECYYDNNFYMFTNYLATWLVCALTFDRFLAFYAKNLYENSKIISVILVVVAIILTLIVHLIIYSNVPLAGYVPSCQYPPQLSLNSFQLATNIKILCSILMCLVIMFHLYFIIRQDKRIRHTVYDTSTRYSSFENVLTTKSVLTIAVTQLFFSCLSSIAVTIVRHFEKGMTEYTYHILTQYVAGLLYGNLSIPILIYLKTTQCIRYRRQKITKMTLEPDLMESRMISLKAMWEK
;
A
#
# COMPACT_ATOMS: atom_id res chain seq x y z
N MET A 1 4.34 18.91 -10.38
CA MET A 1 3.46 17.85 -10.94
C MET A 1 2.89 16.93 -9.85
N GLU A 2 3.71 16.28 -9.00
CA GLU A 2 3.21 15.33 -7.97
C GLU A 2 2.45 15.94 -6.77
N ARG A 3 2.77 17.18 -6.35
CA ARG A 3 1.95 17.91 -5.35
C ARG A 3 0.56 18.28 -5.87
N GLN A 4 0.43 18.44 -7.19
CA GLN A 4 -0.85 18.68 -7.86
C GLN A 4 -1.68 17.41 -7.90
N LEU A 5 -1.08 16.28 -8.30
CA LEU A 5 -1.75 14.98 -8.34
C LEU A 5 -2.29 14.53 -6.96
N SER A 6 -1.51 14.75 -5.88
CA SER A 6 -1.96 14.47 -4.50
C SER A 6 -3.07 15.41 -4.04
N GLY A 7 -2.99 16.70 -4.41
CA GLY A 7 -4.05 17.67 -4.18
C GLY A 7 -5.34 17.35 -4.92
N ASP A 8 -5.23 16.89 -6.17
CA ASP A 8 -6.35 16.53 -7.04
C ASP A 8 -7.03 15.23 -6.59
N LEU A 9 -6.26 14.22 -6.13
CA LEU A 9 -6.80 13.01 -5.51
C LEU A 9 -7.56 13.30 -4.21
N MET A 10 -7.03 14.20 -3.38
CA MET A 10 -7.70 14.61 -2.14
C MET A 10 -8.96 15.45 -2.43
N LYS A 11 -8.96 16.22 -3.52
CA LYS A 11 -10.13 16.96 -4.03
C LYS A 11 -11.18 16.03 -4.63
N SER A 12 -10.79 14.96 -5.34
CA SER A 12 -11.69 13.94 -5.87
C SER A 12 -12.39 13.20 -4.74
N LYS A 13 -11.61 12.71 -3.75
CA LYS A 13 -12.13 12.05 -2.55
C LYS A 13 -13.16 12.92 -1.82
N LYS A 14 -12.83 14.19 -1.58
CA LYS A 14 -13.73 15.13 -0.89
C LYS A 14 -15.00 15.39 -1.71
N ARG A 15 -14.90 15.42 -3.04
CA ARG A 15 -16.05 15.62 -3.94
C ARG A 15 -16.98 14.40 -3.95
N GLU A 16 -16.43 13.19 -3.93
CA GLU A 16 -17.20 11.94 -3.85
C GLU A 16 -17.93 11.83 -2.50
N GLU A 17 -17.23 12.04 -1.38
CA GLU A 17 -17.85 12.06 -0.03
C GLU A 17 -18.96 13.12 0.07
N ILE A 18 -18.75 14.32 -0.48
CA ILE A 18 -19.75 15.38 -0.51
C ILE A 18 -20.94 15.01 -1.40
N ARG A 19 -20.73 14.43 -2.59
CA ARG A 19 -21.81 14.00 -3.50
C ARG A 19 -22.69 12.95 -2.83
N HIS A 20 -22.07 11.99 -2.15
CA HIS A 20 -22.78 10.94 -1.42
C HIS A 20 -23.55 11.47 -0.20
N LEU A 21 -22.97 12.41 0.56
CA LEU A 21 -23.66 13.06 1.68
C LEU A 21 -24.84 13.92 1.21
N ILE A 22 -24.69 14.66 0.11
CA ILE A 22 -25.77 15.45 -0.49
C ILE A 22 -26.91 14.54 -0.95
N GLN A 23 -26.61 13.40 -1.58
CA GLN A 23 -27.62 12.44 -2.03
C GLN A 23 -28.49 11.94 -0.86
N ILE A 24 -27.87 11.58 0.26
CA ILE A 24 -28.57 11.07 1.45
C ILE A 24 -29.40 12.17 2.11
N TRP A 25 -28.86 13.38 2.18
CA TRP A 25 -29.59 14.51 2.76
C TRP A 25 -30.79 14.92 1.90
N THR A 26 -30.66 14.82 0.58
CA THR A 26 -31.69 15.20 -0.39
C THR A 26 -32.79 14.15 -0.49
N TYR A 27 -32.45 12.86 -0.42
CA TYR A 27 -33.38 11.73 -0.58
C TYR A 27 -33.63 10.97 0.73
N TYR A 28 -33.45 11.63 1.87
CA TYR A 28 -33.64 11.04 3.21
C TYR A 28 -35.01 10.36 3.40
N SER A 29 -36.05 10.89 2.77
CA SER A 29 -37.42 10.40 2.87
C SER A 29 -37.77 9.24 1.91
N ASP A 30 -36.98 9.01 0.87
CA ASP A 30 -37.21 7.98 -0.15
C ASP A 30 -36.00 7.01 -0.23
N PRO A 31 -36.00 5.89 0.52
CA PRO A 31 -34.84 4.99 0.59
C PRO A 31 -34.43 4.42 -0.78
N CYS A 32 -35.40 4.18 -1.67
CA CYS A 32 -35.13 3.65 -3.02
C CYS A 32 -34.40 4.64 -3.95
N LYS A 33 -34.34 5.94 -3.62
CA LYS A 33 -33.61 6.96 -4.41
C LYS A 33 -32.21 7.24 -3.86
N ILE A 34 -31.83 6.61 -2.74
CA ILE A 34 -30.50 6.75 -2.13
C ILE A 34 -29.46 5.97 -2.95
N GLU A 35 -29.88 4.92 -3.65
CA GLU A 35 -29.01 4.12 -4.50
C GLU A 35 -28.60 4.87 -5.78
N PHE A 36 -27.38 4.62 -6.23
CA PHE A 36 -26.83 5.22 -7.44
C PHE A 36 -27.06 4.31 -8.63
N HIS A 37 -27.36 4.90 -9.78
CA HIS A 37 -27.40 4.12 -11.01
C HIS A 37 -25.97 3.72 -11.40
N ASN A 38 -25.77 2.45 -11.74
CA ASN A 38 -24.42 1.91 -11.96
C ASN A 38 -23.66 2.63 -13.10
N SER A 39 -24.37 3.17 -14.10
CA SER A 39 -23.76 3.97 -15.18
C SER A 39 -23.16 5.30 -14.69
N GLU A 40 -23.75 5.93 -13.68
CA GLU A 40 -23.25 7.18 -13.10
C GLU A 40 -21.97 6.96 -12.30
N CYS A 41 -21.82 5.77 -11.73
CA CYS A 41 -20.67 5.36 -10.91
C CYS A 41 -19.53 4.75 -11.72
N TYR A 42 -19.62 4.64 -13.04
CA TYR A 42 -18.67 3.90 -13.87
C TYR A 42 -17.21 4.33 -13.64
N TYR A 43 -16.93 5.63 -13.73
CA TYR A 43 -15.56 6.13 -13.60
C TYR A 43 -15.03 5.99 -12.17
N ASP A 44 -15.85 6.31 -11.18
CA ASP A 44 -15.48 6.28 -9.77
C ASP A 44 -15.15 4.84 -9.34
N ASN A 45 -15.98 3.87 -9.74
CA ASN A 45 -15.77 2.45 -9.45
C ASN A 45 -14.49 1.92 -10.11
N ASN A 46 -14.31 2.20 -11.41
CA ASN A 46 -13.15 1.69 -12.14
C ASN A 46 -11.84 2.28 -11.60
N PHE A 47 -11.82 3.58 -11.31
CA PHE A 47 -10.67 4.24 -10.71
C PHE A 47 -10.35 3.68 -9.32
N TYR A 48 -11.37 3.52 -8.49
CA TYR A 48 -11.23 2.93 -7.16
C TYR A 48 -10.63 1.52 -7.21
N MET A 49 -11.18 0.64 -8.07
CA MET A 49 -10.66 -0.72 -8.20
C MET A 49 -9.24 -0.74 -8.77
N PHE A 50 -8.99 0.02 -9.83
CA PHE A 50 -7.67 0.09 -10.45
C PHE A 50 -6.60 0.50 -9.44
N THR A 51 -6.84 1.57 -8.68
CA THR A 51 -5.89 2.07 -7.66
C THR A 51 -5.68 1.08 -6.51
N ASN A 52 -6.73 0.39 -6.06
CA ASN A 52 -6.66 -0.60 -4.99
C ASN A 52 -5.78 -1.80 -5.39
N TYR A 53 -5.99 -2.37 -6.58
CA TYR A 53 -5.17 -3.48 -7.08
C TYR A 53 -3.74 -3.03 -7.41
N LEU A 54 -3.57 -1.86 -8.03
CA LEU A 54 -2.25 -1.29 -8.32
C LEU A 54 -1.41 -1.15 -7.05
N ALA A 55 -2.00 -0.68 -5.95
CA ALA A 55 -1.31 -0.55 -4.68
C ALA A 55 -0.74 -1.90 -4.19
N THR A 56 -1.50 -2.99 -4.31
CA THR A 56 -1.01 -4.35 -3.96
C THR A 56 0.15 -4.77 -4.86
N TRP A 57 0.01 -4.61 -6.17
CA TRP A 57 1.08 -4.98 -7.10
C TRP A 57 2.35 -4.15 -6.93
N LEU A 58 2.22 -2.87 -6.56
CA LEU A 58 3.36 -2.02 -6.21
C LEU A 58 4.08 -2.50 -4.94
N VAL A 59 3.35 -2.97 -3.92
CA VAL A 59 3.98 -3.56 -2.74
C VAL A 59 4.67 -4.88 -3.08
N CYS A 60 4.08 -5.70 -3.96
CA CYS A 60 4.76 -6.88 -4.50
C CYS A 60 6.07 -6.49 -5.22
N ALA A 61 6.02 -5.47 -6.09
CA ALA A 61 7.18 -4.94 -6.79
C ALA A 61 8.28 -4.46 -5.81
N LEU A 62 7.93 -3.74 -4.74
CA LEU A 62 8.87 -3.31 -3.71
C LEU A 62 9.51 -4.50 -2.98
N THR A 63 8.73 -5.54 -2.66
CA THR A 63 9.27 -6.76 -2.03
C THR A 63 10.26 -7.48 -2.96
N PHE A 64 9.93 -7.62 -4.24
CA PHE A 64 10.83 -8.21 -5.25
C PHE A 64 12.08 -7.37 -5.47
N ASP A 65 11.95 -6.05 -5.51
CA ASP A 65 13.07 -5.11 -5.62
C ASP A 65 14.07 -5.29 -4.46
N ARG A 66 13.58 -5.44 -3.21
CA ARG A 66 14.43 -5.75 -2.06
C ARG A 66 15.09 -7.14 -2.16
N PHE A 67 14.34 -8.14 -2.65
CA PHE A 67 14.87 -9.48 -2.88
C PHE A 67 16.01 -9.49 -3.90
N LEU A 68 15.84 -8.80 -5.02
CA LEU A 68 16.87 -8.67 -6.06
C LEU A 68 18.10 -7.92 -5.54
N ALA A 69 17.89 -6.83 -4.79
CA ALA A 69 19.00 -6.06 -4.21
C ALA A 69 19.89 -6.89 -3.26
N PHE A 70 19.32 -7.91 -2.61
CA PHE A 70 20.05 -8.77 -1.68
C PHE A 70 20.74 -9.95 -2.37
N TYR A 71 20.02 -10.70 -3.19
CA TYR A 71 20.51 -11.96 -3.78
C TYR A 71 21.26 -11.77 -5.10
N ALA A 72 20.88 -10.78 -5.90
CA ALA A 72 21.36 -10.60 -7.26
C ALA A 72 22.11 -9.27 -7.42
N LYS A 73 23.14 -9.05 -6.59
CA LYS A 73 23.93 -7.80 -6.58
C LYS A 73 24.48 -7.42 -7.96
N ASN A 74 24.94 -8.41 -8.74
CA ASN A 74 25.48 -8.19 -10.09
C ASN A 74 24.39 -7.74 -11.08
N LEU A 75 23.16 -8.21 -10.92
CA LEU A 75 22.04 -7.78 -11.76
C LEU A 75 21.56 -6.37 -11.34
N TYR A 76 21.70 -6.05 -10.05
CA TYR A 76 21.20 -4.82 -9.44
C TYR A 76 22.10 -3.59 -9.67
N GLU A 77 23.14 -3.68 -10.50
CA GLU A 77 23.96 -2.53 -10.92
C GLU A 77 23.09 -1.43 -11.56
N ASN A 78 22.10 -1.83 -12.37
CA ASN A 78 21.13 -0.94 -13.02
C ASN A 78 19.80 -0.86 -12.25
N SER A 79 19.86 -0.61 -10.95
CA SER A 79 18.70 -0.53 -10.05
C SER A 79 17.52 0.29 -10.59
N LYS A 80 17.77 1.43 -11.25
CA LYS A 80 16.72 2.28 -11.84
C LYS A 80 15.90 1.55 -12.91
N ILE A 81 16.57 0.81 -13.81
CA ILE A 81 15.91 0.10 -14.91
C ILE A 81 15.05 -1.02 -14.35
N ILE A 82 15.59 -1.77 -13.37
CA ILE A 82 14.85 -2.84 -12.69
C ILE A 82 13.60 -2.29 -12.01
N SER A 83 13.72 -1.20 -11.26
CA SER A 83 12.56 -0.59 -10.60
C SER A 83 11.51 -0.12 -11.61
N VAL A 84 11.91 0.45 -12.76
CA VAL A 84 10.98 0.84 -13.83
C VAL A 84 10.28 -0.39 -14.42
N ILE A 85 11.00 -1.46 -14.71
CA ILE A 85 10.42 -2.71 -15.22
C ILE A 85 9.40 -3.27 -14.24
N LEU A 86 9.73 -3.32 -12.94
CA LEU A 86 8.82 -3.82 -11.90
C LEU A 86 7.54 -2.98 -11.81
N VAL A 87 7.62 -1.66 -11.95
CA VAL A 87 6.44 -0.77 -11.98
C VAL A 87 5.59 -1.02 -13.22
N VAL A 88 6.21 -1.16 -14.40
CA VAL A 88 5.48 -1.46 -15.65
C VAL A 88 4.76 -2.80 -15.54
N VAL A 89 5.42 -3.83 -15.00
CA VAL A 89 4.81 -5.14 -14.75
C VAL A 89 3.62 -5.01 -13.77
N ALA A 90 3.75 -4.23 -12.70
CA ALA A 90 2.65 -3.99 -11.76
C ALA A 90 1.43 -3.32 -12.43
N ILE A 91 1.65 -2.37 -13.34
CA ILE A 91 0.57 -1.72 -14.11
C ILE A 91 -0.10 -2.73 -15.04
N ILE A 92 0.66 -3.54 -15.77
CA ILE A 92 0.13 -4.57 -16.67
C ILE A 92 -0.69 -5.61 -15.89
N LEU A 93 -0.19 -6.10 -14.76
CA LEU A 93 -0.93 -7.03 -13.90
C LEU A 93 -2.24 -6.42 -13.39
N THR A 94 -2.23 -5.14 -13.03
CA THR A 94 -3.44 -4.42 -12.64
C THR A 94 -4.45 -4.38 -13.78
N LEU A 95 -4.02 -4.06 -15.00
CA LEU A 95 -4.88 -4.03 -16.18
C LEU A 95 -5.49 -5.41 -16.47
N ILE A 96 -4.69 -6.48 -16.38
CA ILE A 96 -5.17 -7.85 -16.60
C ILE A 96 -6.26 -8.20 -15.57
N VAL A 97 -6.03 -7.93 -14.28
CA VAL A 97 -7.03 -8.18 -13.23
C VAL A 97 -8.30 -7.37 -13.48
N HIS A 98 -8.16 -6.11 -13.87
CA HIS A 98 -9.28 -5.24 -14.18
C HIS A 98 -10.13 -5.78 -15.34
N LEU A 99 -9.49 -6.23 -16.42
CA LEU A 99 -10.16 -6.86 -17.55
C LEU A 99 -10.87 -8.16 -17.14
N ILE A 100 -10.25 -9.00 -16.31
CA ILE A 100 -10.88 -10.25 -15.84
C ILE A 100 -12.15 -9.98 -15.01
N ILE A 101 -12.14 -8.95 -14.16
CA ILE A 101 -13.28 -8.63 -13.28
C ILE A 101 -14.45 -8.04 -14.07
N TYR A 102 -14.17 -7.14 -15.02
CA TYR A 102 -15.19 -6.34 -15.70
C TYR A 102 -15.52 -6.78 -17.13
N SER A 103 -14.84 -7.78 -17.69
CA SER A 103 -15.17 -8.32 -19.00
C SER A 103 -16.62 -8.83 -19.04
N ASN A 104 -17.39 -8.35 -20.01
CA ASN A 104 -18.79 -8.73 -20.27
C ASN A 104 -19.81 -8.38 -19.17
N VAL A 105 -19.53 -7.39 -18.31
CA VAL A 105 -20.47 -6.98 -17.26
C VAL A 105 -21.36 -5.84 -17.76
N PRO A 106 -22.69 -6.04 -17.88
CA PRO A 106 -23.60 -4.97 -18.28
C PRO A 106 -23.72 -3.91 -17.17
N LEU A 107 -23.87 -2.65 -17.58
CA LEU A 107 -23.96 -1.48 -16.69
C LEU A 107 -25.35 -1.27 -16.09
N ALA A 108 -26.21 -2.28 -16.13
CA ALA A 108 -27.58 -2.21 -15.64
C ALA A 108 -27.64 -2.44 -14.11
N GLY A 109 -28.54 -1.72 -13.43
CA GLY A 109 -28.84 -1.90 -12.01
C GLY A 109 -28.46 -0.71 -11.13
N TYR A 110 -28.76 -0.86 -9.84
CA TYR A 110 -28.49 0.13 -8.81
C TYR A 110 -27.47 -0.41 -7.80
N VAL A 111 -26.64 0.49 -7.29
CA VAL A 111 -25.61 0.18 -6.29
C VAL A 111 -25.72 1.11 -5.09
N PRO A 112 -25.51 0.61 -3.86
CA PRO A 112 -25.61 1.41 -2.64
C PRO A 112 -24.49 2.45 -2.54
N SER A 113 -23.38 2.24 -3.25
CA SER A 113 -22.28 3.20 -3.38
C SER A 113 -21.51 2.96 -4.68
N CYS A 114 -20.87 4.00 -5.21
CA CYS A 114 -20.06 3.90 -6.43
C CYS A 114 -18.80 3.04 -6.30
N GLN A 115 -18.49 2.54 -5.11
CA GLN A 115 -17.35 1.66 -4.85
C GLN A 115 -17.74 0.19 -4.83
N TYR A 116 -19.05 -0.08 -4.86
CA TYR A 116 -19.55 -1.44 -4.86
C TYR A 116 -19.44 -2.02 -6.28
N PRO A 117 -18.87 -3.23 -6.45
CA PRO A 117 -18.84 -3.87 -7.75
C PRO A 117 -20.28 -4.22 -8.20
N PRO A 118 -20.59 -4.15 -9.51
CA PRO A 118 -21.89 -4.56 -10.01
C PRO A 118 -22.17 -6.04 -9.68
N GLN A 119 -23.44 -6.37 -9.39
CA GLN A 119 -23.84 -7.69 -8.88
C GLN A 119 -23.37 -8.87 -9.75
N LEU A 120 -23.36 -8.70 -11.07
CA LEU A 120 -22.92 -9.72 -12.03
C LEU A 120 -21.41 -10.00 -11.98
N SER A 121 -20.61 -9.03 -11.51
CA SER A 121 -19.16 -9.17 -11.34
C SER A 121 -18.75 -9.68 -9.96
N LEU A 122 -19.70 -9.85 -9.04
CA LEU A 122 -19.44 -10.04 -7.61
C LEU A 122 -18.61 -11.30 -7.32
N ASN A 123 -18.87 -12.40 -8.04
CA ASN A 123 -18.13 -13.66 -7.86
C ASN A 123 -16.66 -13.51 -8.28
N SER A 124 -16.41 -12.95 -9.46
CA SER A 124 -15.05 -12.68 -9.98
C SER A 124 -14.31 -11.68 -9.09
N PHE A 125 -15.03 -10.66 -8.61
CA PHE A 125 -14.50 -9.67 -7.68
C PHE A 125 -14.10 -10.28 -6.32
N GLN A 126 -14.94 -11.15 -5.77
CA GLN A 126 -14.68 -11.81 -4.49
C GLN A 126 -13.48 -12.78 -4.61
N LEU A 127 -13.37 -13.50 -5.73
CA LEU A 127 -12.21 -14.33 -6.02
C LEU A 127 -10.93 -13.49 -6.12
N ALA A 128 -10.95 -12.40 -6.89
CA ALA A 128 -9.79 -11.51 -7.04
C ALA A 128 -9.39 -10.86 -5.71
N THR A 129 -10.35 -10.48 -4.87
CA THR A 129 -10.11 -9.92 -3.54
C THR A 129 -9.48 -10.95 -2.60
N ASN A 130 -9.97 -12.19 -2.62
CA ASN A 130 -9.38 -13.28 -1.81
C ASN A 130 -7.94 -13.58 -2.23
N ILE A 131 -7.68 -13.64 -3.55
CA ILE A 131 -6.32 -13.81 -4.09
C ILE A 131 -5.43 -12.64 -3.65
N LYS A 132 -5.92 -11.39 -3.73
CA LYS A 132 -5.20 -10.19 -3.29
C LYS A 132 -4.80 -10.26 -1.80
N ILE A 133 -5.72 -10.68 -0.94
CA ILE A 133 -5.46 -10.83 0.50
C ILE A 133 -4.42 -11.92 0.75
N LEU A 134 -4.56 -13.08 0.11
CA LEU A 134 -3.60 -14.18 0.20
C LEU A 134 -2.19 -13.74 -0.26
N CYS A 135 -2.10 -13.07 -1.41
CA CYS A 135 -0.85 -12.51 -1.91
C CYS A 135 -0.23 -11.50 -0.93
N SER A 136 -1.04 -10.61 -0.34
CA SER A 136 -0.57 -9.65 0.66
C SER A 136 0.00 -10.34 1.90
N ILE A 137 -0.65 -11.40 2.40
CA ILE A 137 -0.16 -12.20 3.53
C ILE A 137 1.19 -12.86 3.18
N LEU A 138 1.29 -13.50 2.01
CA LEU A 138 2.53 -14.12 1.55
C LEU A 138 3.66 -13.11 1.42
N MET A 139 3.40 -11.92 0.88
CA MET A 139 4.40 -10.85 0.77
C MET A 139 4.89 -10.37 2.14
N CYS A 140 4.00 -10.23 3.12
CA CYS A 140 4.37 -9.94 4.50
C CYS A 140 5.29 -11.01 5.09
N LEU A 141 5.01 -12.30 4.88
CA LEU A 141 5.86 -13.39 5.35
C LEU A 141 7.24 -13.38 4.67
N VAL A 142 7.27 -13.21 3.34
CA VAL A 142 8.51 -13.14 2.56
C VAL A 142 9.38 -11.98 3.02
N ILE A 143 8.81 -10.78 3.21
CA ILE A 143 9.60 -9.62 3.61
C ILE A 143 10.04 -9.67 5.08
N MET A 144 9.25 -10.30 5.96
CA MET A 144 9.66 -10.59 7.34
C MET A 144 10.87 -11.54 7.38
N PHE A 145 10.80 -12.64 6.62
CA PHE A 145 11.92 -13.57 6.47
C PHE A 145 13.15 -12.85 5.89
N HIS A 146 12.96 -12.06 4.84
CA HIS A 146 14.03 -11.30 4.23
C HIS A 146 14.68 -10.31 5.22
N LEU A 147 13.88 -9.59 6.01
CA LEU A 147 14.37 -8.65 7.01
C LEU A 147 15.20 -9.37 8.08
N TYR A 148 14.80 -10.56 8.50
CA TYR A 148 15.56 -11.37 9.45
C TYR A 148 16.97 -11.69 8.92
N PHE A 149 17.09 -12.10 7.65
CA PHE A 149 18.40 -12.36 7.03
C PHE A 149 19.26 -11.10 6.93
N ILE A 150 18.69 -9.97 6.50
CA ILE A 150 19.43 -8.71 6.40
C ILE A 150 19.93 -8.27 7.78
N ILE A 151 19.11 -8.36 8.83
CA ILE A 151 19.53 -7.98 10.19
C ILE A 151 20.67 -8.89 10.68
N ARG A 152 20.60 -10.20 10.42
CA ARG A 152 21.65 -11.14 10.79
C ARG A 152 22.96 -10.81 10.06
N GLN A 153 22.88 -10.48 8.77
CA GLN A 153 24.03 -10.08 7.99
C GLN A 153 24.59 -8.73 8.45
N ASP A 154 23.75 -7.73 8.76
CA ASP A 154 24.17 -6.43 9.27
C ASP A 154 24.94 -6.55 10.58
N LYS A 155 24.44 -7.39 11.51
CA LYS A 155 25.18 -7.69 12.75
C LYS A 155 26.56 -8.27 12.43
N ARG A 156 26.64 -9.25 11.53
CA ARG A 156 27.92 -9.86 11.13
C ARG A 156 28.88 -8.84 10.52
N ILE A 157 28.42 -8.05 9.55
CA ILE A 157 29.22 -7.01 8.87
C ILE A 157 29.70 -5.96 9.87
N ARG A 158 28.85 -5.55 10.82
CA ARG A 158 29.23 -4.61 11.87
C ARG A 158 30.37 -5.13 12.73
N HIS A 159 30.45 -6.43 13.01
CA HIS A 159 31.54 -6.98 13.84
C HIS A 159 32.79 -7.40 13.05
N THR A 160 32.67 -7.66 11.74
CA THR A 160 33.76 -8.28 10.95
C THR A 160 34.38 -7.36 9.89
N VAL A 161 33.64 -6.34 9.43
CA VAL A 161 34.07 -5.48 8.32
C VAL A 161 34.15 -4.04 8.80
N TYR A 162 35.34 -3.43 8.66
CA TYR A 162 35.60 -2.03 9.01
C TYR A 162 35.37 -1.05 7.85
N ASP A 163 35.17 -1.54 6.63
CA ASP A 163 34.83 -0.69 5.48
C ASP A 163 33.50 0.05 5.70
N THR A 164 33.57 1.37 5.64
CA THR A 164 32.46 2.29 5.86
C THR A 164 31.42 2.20 4.75
N SER A 165 31.84 1.95 3.50
CA SER A 165 30.95 1.83 2.34
C SER A 165 30.05 0.61 2.48
N THR A 166 30.66 -0.55 2.77
CA THR A 166 29.92 -1.80 2.97
C THR A 166 28.97 -1.73 4.18
N ARG A 167 29.40 -1.12 5.30
CA ARG A 167 28.55 -0.91 6.48
C ARG A 167 27.37 0.03 6.19
N TYR A 168 27.60 1.10 5.43
CA TYR A 168 26.55 2.04 5.06
C TYR A 168 25.50 1.38 4.16
N SER A 169 25.94 0.63 3.14
CA SER A 169 25.04 -0.13 2.26
C SER A 169 24.18 -1.14 3.02
N SER A 170 24.78 -1.89 3.96
CA SER A 170 24.07 -2.82 4.84
C SER A 170 23.01 -2.11 5.69
N PHE A 171 23.38 -0.98 6.31
CA PHE A 171 22.44 -0.16 7.09
C PHE A 171 21.27 0.36 6.25
N GLU A 172 21.54 0.83 5.03
CA GLU A 172 20.49 1.29 4.11
C GLU A 172 19.53 0.15 3.71
N ASN A 173 20.03 -1.06 3.51
CA ASN A 173 19.20 -2.22 3.20
C ASN A 173 18.28 -2.60 4.37
N VAL A 174 18.75 -2.52 5.62
CA VAL A 174 17.91 -2.72 6.81
C VAL A 174 16.80 -1.66 6.88
N LEU A 175 17.16 -0.38 6.74
CA LEU A 175 16.22 0.74 6.88
C LEU A 175 15.13 0.72 5.81
N THR A 176 15.53 0.45 4.56
CA THR A 176 14.61 0.38 3.43
C THR A 176 13.68 -0.84 3.55
N THR A 177 14.20 -2.02 3.89
CA THR A 177 13.38 -3.24 4.05
C THR A 177 12.39 -3.10 5.21
N LYS A 178 12.78 -2.48 6.34
CA LYS A 178 11.84 -2.13 7.42
C LYS A 178 10.72 -1.20 6.97
N SER A 179 11.04 -0.23 6.11
CA SER A 179 10.06 0.71 5.58
C SER A 179 9.05 -0.01 4.67
N VAL A 180 9.52 -0.88 3.77
CA VAL A 180 8.64 -1.70 2.90
C VAL A 180 7.79 -2.64 3.73
N LEU A 181 8.33 -3.30 4.76
CA LEU A 181 7.55 -4.13 5.69
C LEU A 181 6.44 -3.31 6.37
N THR A 182 6.75 -2.10 6.84
CA THR A 182 5.74 -1.23 7.46
C THR A 182 4.60 -0.94 6.49
N ILE A 183 4.92 -0.61 5.24
CA ILE A 183 3.92 -0.36 4.18
C ILE A 183 3.06 -1.61 3.93
N ALA A 184 3.69 -2.79 3.79
CA ALA A 184 2.99 -4.05 3.55
C ALA A 184 2.03 -4.43 4.69
N VAL A 185 2.48 -4.30 5.94
CA VAL A 185 1.66 -4.57 7.13
C VAL A 185 0.49 -3.59 7.22
N THR A 186 0.72 -2.30 6.98
CA THR A 186 -0.35 -1.30 6.98
C THR A 186 -1.38 -1.58 5.89
N GLN A 187 -0.95 -1.95 4.68
CA GLN A 187 -1.86 -2.35 3.61
C GLN A 187 -2.69 -3.59 3.96
N LEU A 188 -2.05 -4.62 4.52
CA LEU A 188 -2.74 -5.83 4.95
C LEU A 188 -3.78 -5.51 6.03
N PHE A 189 -3.42 -4.68 7.00
CA PHE A 189 -4.32 -4.24 8.07
C PHE A 189 -5.57 -3.54 7.51
N PHE A 190 -5.41 -2.55 6.63
CA PHE A 190 -6.55 -1.87 5.99
C PHE A 190 -7.38 -2.81 5.11
N SER A 191 -6.73 -3.72 4.38
CA SER A 191 -7.43 -4.73 3.58
C SER A 191 -8.26 -5.69 4.43
N CYS A 192 -7.71 -6.20 5.54
CA CYS A 192 -8.43 -7.06 6.46
C CYS A 192 -9.59 -6.34 7.15
N LEU A 193 -9.38 -5.11 7.63
CA LEU A 193 -10.45 -4.28 8.21
C LEU A 193 -11.59 -4.09 7.22
N SER A 194 -11.27 -3.79 5.96
CA SER A 194 -12.28 -3.61 4.93
C SER A 194 -13.07 -4.90 4.65
N SER A 195 -12.39 -6.05 4.60
CA SER A 195 -13.04 -7.34 4.35
C SER A 195 -13.94 -7.79 5.52
N ILE A 196 -13.48 -7.59 6.76
CA ILE A 196 -14.24 -7.91 7.97
C ILE A 196 -15.49 -7.01 8.04
N ALA A 197 -15.31 -5.72 7.79
CA ALA A 197 -16.40 -4.75 7.82
C ALA A 197 -17.49 -5.09 6.80
N VAL A 198 -17.13 -5.45 5.55
CA VAL A 198 -18.11 -5.90 4.54
C VAL A 198 -18.80 -7.21 4.96
N THR A 199 -18.07 -8.15 5.57
CA THR A 199 -18.63 -9.43 6.02
C THR A 199 -19.65 -9.25 7.14
N ILE A 200 -19.35 -8.37 8.10
CA ILE A 200 -20.26 -8.03 9.20
C ILE A 200 -21.54 -7.40 8.65
N VAL A 201 -21.43 -6.41 7.76
CA VAL A 201 -22.60 -5.75 7.13
C VAL A 201 -23.50 -6.77 6.43
N ARG A 202 -22.93 -7.71 5.66
CA ARG A 202 -23.70 -8.76 4.97
C ARG A 202 -24.33 -9.76 5.93
N HIS A 203 -23.67 -10.09 7.05
CA HIS A 203 -24.22 -11.01 8.03
C HIS A 203 -25.48 -10.44 8.71
N PHE A 204 -25.52 -9.13 8.95
CA PHE A 204 -26.65 -8.45 9.58
C PHE A 204 -27.70 -7.91 8.61
N GLU A 205 -27.55 -8.13 7.30
CA GLU A 205 -28.46 -7.66 6.25
C GLU A 205 -29.92 -8.03 6.52
N LYS A 206 -30.18 -9.27 6.95
CA LYS A 206 -31.55 -9.75 7.24
C LYS A 206 -32.17 -9.17 8.51
N GLY A 207 -31.36 -8.58 9.39
CA GLY A 207 -31.80 -8.04 10.69
C GLY A 207 -31.84 -6.51 10.77
N MET A 208 -31.46 -5.82 9.70
CA MET A 208 -31.37 -4.36 9.65
C MET A 208 -32.46 -3.77 8.76
N THR A 209 -32.90 -2.56 9.09
CA THR A 209 -33.73 -1.78 8.16
C THR A 209 -32.88 -1.36 6.96
N GLU A 210 -33.49 -1.28 5.79
CA GLU A 210 -32.85 -0.89 4.52
C GLU A 210 -32.03 0.41 4.68
N TYR A 211 -32.59 1.40 5.38
CA TYR A 211 -31.91 2.64 5.74
C TYR A 211 -30.60 2.43 6.51
N THR A 212 -30.61 1.62 7.57
CA THR A 212 -29.40 1.37 8.37
C THR A 212 -28.39 0.54 7.59
N TYR A 213 -28.85 -0.39 6.75
CA TYR A 213 -27.98 -1.18 5.87
C TYR A 213 -27.22 -0.29 4.88
N HIS A 214 -27.89 0.61 4.18
CA HIS A 214 -27.24 1.50 3.21
C HIS A 214 -26.24 2.46 3.87
N ILE A 215 -26.56 3.01 5.05
CA ILE A 215 -25.62 3.85 5.82
C ILE A 215 -24.41 3.06 6.31
N LEU A 216 -24.62 1.86 6.85
CA LEU A 216 -23.51 1.03 7.34
C LEU A 216 -22.58 0.62 6.20
N THR A 217 -23.17 0.20 5.07
CA THR A 217 -22.45 -0.12 3.84
C THR A 217 -21.63 1.08 3.35
N GLN A 218 -22.17 2.29 3.46
CA GLN A 218 -21.47 3.53 3.10
C GLN A 218 -20.29 3.85 4.02
N TYR A 219 -20.41 3.67 5.34
CA TYR A 219 -19.28 3.86 6.27
C TYR A 219 -18.17 2.83 6.05
N VAL A 220 -18.54 1.58 5.74
CA VAL A 220 -17.60 0.52 5.41
C VAL A 220 -16.88 0.78 4.08
N ALA A 221 -17.57 1.36 3.10
CA ALA A 221 -17.00 1.89 1.86
C ALA A 221 -16.04 3.09 2.13
N GLY A 222 -16.34 3.93 3.12
CA GLY A 222 -15.42 4.96 3.63
C GLY A 222 -14.09 4.40 4.17
N LEU A 223 -14.12 3.28 4.90
CA LEU A 223 -12.94 2.57 5.41
C LEU A 223 -12.07 1.97 4.28
N LEU A 224 -12.69 1.61 3.17
CA LEU A 224 -12.07 1.08 1.97
C LEU A 224 -11.15 2.09 1.24
N TYR A 225 -11.24 3.40 1.56
CA TYR A 225 -10.27 4.44 1.16
C TYR A 225 -8.92 4.35 1.90
N GLY A 226 -8.80 3.52 2.95
CA GLY A 226 -7.51 3.26 3.60
C GLY A 226 -6.44 2.77 2.62
N ASN A 227 -6.82 2.06 1.56
CA ASN A 227 -5.89 1.60 0.52
C ASN A 227 -5.39 2.73 -0.40
N LEU A 228 -6.14 3.82 -0.55
CA LEU A 228 -5.69 5.04 -1.25
C LEU A 228 -4.65 5.84 -0.44
N SER A 229 -4.47 5.52 0.85
CA SER A 229 -3.41 6.10 1.67
C SER A 229 -2.03 5.48 1.38
N ILE A 230 -1.95 4.37 0.65
CA ILE A 230 -0.69 3.63 0.43
C ILE A 230 0.33 4.43 -0.38
N PRO A 231 -0.01 5.08 -1.51
CA PRO A 231 0.94 5.97 -2.21
C PRO A 231 1.43 7.12 -1.33
N ILE A 232 0.55 7.66 -0.48
CA ILE A 232 0.89 8.71 0.49
C ILE A 232 1.85 8.17 1.56
N LEU A 233 1.59 6.96 2.07
CA LEU A 233 2.43 6.29 3.05
C LEU A 233 3.82 5.97 2.47
N ILE A 234 3.89 5.50 1.22
CA ILE A 234 5.13 5.30 0.47
C ILE A 234 5.89 6.63 0.39
N TYR A 235 5.23 7.71 -0.03
CA TYR A 235 5.84 9.03 -0.11
C TYR A 235 6.38 9.54 1.24
N LEU A 236 5.58 9.41 2.30
CA LEU A 236 5.97 9.82 3.66
C LEU A 236 7.17 9.02 4.17
N LYS A 237 7.16 7.70 4.00
CA LYS A 237 8.27 6.83 4.42
C LYS A 237 9.54 7.09 3.61
N THR A 238 9.41 7.30 2.30
CA THR A 238 10.54 7.70 1.44
C THR A 238 11.12 9.04 1.89
N THR A 239 10.28 10.03 2.16
CA THR A 239 10.72 11.35 2.64
C THR A 239 11.41 11.26 4.01
N GLN A 240 10.84 10.48 4.94
CA GLN A 240 11.47 10.21 6.24
C GLN A 240 12.83 9.54 6.08
N CYS A 241 12.94 8.54 5.21
CA CYS A 241 14.19 7.84 4.92
C CYS A 241 15.25 8.80 4.33
N ILE A 242 14.87 9.64 3.37
CA ILE A 242 15.76 10.67 2.78
C ILE A 242 16.25 11.65 3.85
N ARG A 243 15.36 12.13 4.73
CA ARG A 243 15.73 13.04 5.83
C ARG A 243 16.68 12.37 6.82
N TYR A 244 16.39 11.13 7.21
CA TYR A 244 17.23 10.38 8.13
C TYR A 244 18.62 10.11 7.53
N ARG A 245 18.70 9.75 6.23
CA ARG A 245 19.96 9.62 5.50
C ARG A 245 20.77 10.91 5.55
N ARG A 246 20.15 12.05 5.22
CA ARG A 246 20.82 13.37 5.25
C ARG A 246 21.34 13.70 6.65
N GLN A 247 20.53 13.52 7.70
CA GLN A 247 20.95 13.75 9.08
C GLN A 247 22.14 12.87 9.49
N LYS A 248 22.12 11.58 9.11
CA LYS A 248 23.23 10.66 9.38
C LYS A 248 24.51 11.09 8.66
N ILE A 249 24.43 11.48 7.39
CA ILE A 249 25.57 11.97 6.62
C ILE A 249 26.12 13.25 7.26
N THR A 250 25.24 14.23 7.54
CA THR A 250 25.63 15.49 8.18
C THR A 250 26.30 15.27 9.53
N LYS A 251 25.79 14.33 10.35
CA LYS A 251 26.42 13.95 11.62
C LYS A 251 27.82 13.36 11.41
N MET A 252 28.00 12.49 10.43
CA MET A 252 29.31 11.88 10.12
C MET A 252 30.31 12.89 9.52
N THR A 253 29.84 13.92 8.81
CA THR A 253 30.69 15.00 8.26
C THR A 253 31.01 16.11 9.27
N LEU A 254 30.18 16.29 10.29
CA LEU A 254 30.36 17.31 11.35
C LEU A 254 31.05 16.75 12.60
N GLU A 255 31.10 15.43 12.78
CA GLU A 255 31.94 14.82 13.81
C GLU A 255 33.42 15.11 13.44
N PRO A 256 34.13 15.98 14.18
CA PRO A 256 35.55 16.17 13.94
C PRO A 256 36.26 14.83 14.13
N ASP A 257 37.30 14.61 13.34
CA ASP A 257 38.15 13.40 13.35
C ASP A 257 38.99 13.31 14.64
N LEU A 258 38.35 13.44 15.82
CA LEU A 258 38.97 13.10 17.09
C LEU A 258 39.14 11.59 17.12
N MET A 259 40.34 11.18 16.73
CA MET A 259 40.90 9.83 16.82
C MET A 259 40.55 9.16 18.16
N GLU A 260 40.47 9.94 19.23
CA GLU A 260 40.06 9.55 20.57
C GLU A 260 38.62 8.99 20.68
N SER A 261 37.63 9.59 20.01
CA SER A 261 36.25 9.08 20.05
C SER A 261 36.12 7.75 19.30
N ARG A 262 36.87 7.59 18.19
CA ARG A 262 36.97 6.32 17.47
C ARG A 262 37.67 5.25 18.31
N MET A 263 38.73 5.61 19.04
CA MET A 263 39.49 4.69 19.89
C MET A 263 38.66 4.22 21.10
N ILE A 264 37.88 5.12 21.70
CA ILE A 264 36.91 4.79 22.77
C ILE A 264 35.79 3.88 22.24
N SER A 265 35.23 4.16 21.06
CA SER A 265 34.24 3.29 20.43
C SER A 265 34.79 1.91 20.09
N LEU A 266 36.06 1.82 19.66
CA LEU A 266 36.75 0.55 19.38
C LEU A 266 36.96 -0.25 20.67
N LYS A 267 37.43 0.40 21.74
CA LYS A 267 37.62 -0.22 23.05
C LYS A 267 36.30 -0.78 23.60
N ALA A 268 35.22 0.00 23.52
CA ALA A 268 33.88 -0.43 23.96
C ALA A 268 33.29 -1.58 23.13
N MET A 269 33.72 -1.77 21.87
CA MET A 269 33.33 -2.92 21.06
C MET A 269 34.17 -4.17 21.35
N TRP A 270 35.35 -4.02 21.95
CA TRP A 270 36.27 -5.13 22.26
C TRP A 270 36.05 -5.69 23.66
N GLU A 271 35.55 -4.88 24.59
CA GLU A 271 35.21 -5.26 25.97
C GLU A 271 33.81 -5.90 26.10
N LYS A 272 33.12 -6.17 24.97
CA LYS A 272 31.78 -6.75 24.90
C LYS A 272 31.78 -8.03 24.08
#